data_AF-A0A9N8WPP6-F1
#
_entry.id   AF-A0A9N8WPP6-F1
#
_cell.length_a   1.000
_cell.length_b   1.000
_cell.length_c   1.000
_cell.angle_alpha   90.00
_cell.angle_beta   90.00
_cell.angle_gamma   90.00
#
_symmetry.space_group_name_H-M   'P 1'
#
loop_
_entity.id
_entity.type
_entity.pdbx_description
1 polymer ?
#
loop_
_entity_poly.entity_id
_entity_poly.type
_entity_poly.pdbx_seq_one_letter_code
_entity_poly.pdbx_strand_id
1 'polypeptide(L)'
;MSSSSLLSSTIPTIEWSPLLPDSWLKEKPTSEILSREEMFVKERKRMALQGINSFQFEPNSGQILFSYGSGIYLGQVTKGMEFNPYPIIPYSCCPNTPLHHMSHANSTSPSYSPSSSSMPPSYCSTSNFSPPRLDPKLGGRNNNLIAFIRDRDIWVTTPGGSETQLTFCNEHDPDGTAALSCGVAEFVMQEEFHRFTGYYWAPSSSSSNNHRKDDVERILYIQLSESMVDLVLIPRPGPHGEVDEYRYPRTGTANAQCILQIVEFIPQHEDEEVVICGPIHKRLWGSFALKKLFPWMEYIVRFGCVWVQLLDRLQQRTAIVKIALCNFMSIEEYQKCTPEIEELYRGFIEVIFEERNHIWINVSNGNNHL
;
A
#
# COMPACT_ATOMS: atom_id res chain seq x y z
N MET A 1 -5.95 71.35 -18.12
CA MET A 1 -4.97 70.28 -18.41
C MET A 1 -4.88 69.44 -17.15
N SER A 2 -5.54 68.29 -17.14
CA SER A 2 -5.65 67.41 -15.98
C SER A 2 -5.13 66.04 -16.42
N SER A 3 -3.85 65.78 -16.14
CA SER A 3 -3.21 64.49 -16.41
C SER A 3 -3.42 63.58 -15.21
N SER A 4 -4.28 62.58 -15.40
CA SER A 4 -4.54 61.46 -14.50
C SER A 4 -3.27 60.63 -14.28
N SER A 5 -2.80 60.55 -13.03
CA SER A 5 -1.73 59.66 -12.62
C SER A 5 -2.25 58.23 -12.53
N LEU A 6 -1.83 57.38 -13.46
CA LEU A 6 -2.05 55.93 -13.43
C LEU A 6 -1.23 55.32 -12.29
N LEU A 7 -1.91 54.72 -11.31
CA LEU A 7 -1.31 53.89 -10.27
C LEU A 7 -0.63 52.67 -10.92
N SER A 8 0.69 52.58 -10.80
CA SER A 8 1.46 51.40 -11.15
C SER A 8 1.22 50.30 -10.12
N SER A 9 0.27 49.41 -10.38
CA SER A 9 0.10 48.17 -9.60
C SER A 9 1.16 47.15 -10.04
N THR A 10 2.25 47.01 -9.29
CA THR A 10 3.24 45.94 -9.51
C THR A 10 2.63 44.57 -9.23
N ILE A 11 2.82 43.62 -10.14
CA ILE A 11 2.38 42.23 -9.97
C ILE A 11 3.20 41.61 -8.82
N PRO A 12 2.56 41.01 -7.79
CA PRO A 12 3.30 40.40 -6.69
C PRO A 12 4.10 39.18 -7.19
N THR A 13 5.40 39.19 -6.94
CA THR A 13 6.31 38.06 -7.19
C THR A 13 6.50 37.25 -5.92
N ILE A 14 6.37 35.93 -6.00
CA ILE A 14 6.63 35.00 -4.90
C ILE A 14 8.00 34.37 -5.13
N GLU A 15 8.89 34.47 -4.14
CA GLU A 15 10.20 33.81 -4.18
C GLU A 15 10.08 32.32 -3.82
N TRP A 16 10.82 31.49 -4.56
CA TRP A 16 10.90 30.06 -4.30
C TRP A 16 12.00 29.81 -3.27
N SER A 17 11.60 29.39 -2.07
CA SER A 17 12.53 29.01 -1.00
C SER A 17 12.67 27.48 -0.96
N PRO A 18 13.88 26.93 -1.14
CA PRO A 18 14.12 25.49 -0.99
C PRO A 18 13.71 25.01 0.40
N LEU A 19 12.89 23.95 0.46
CA LEU A 19 12.48 23.34 1.72
C LEU A 19 13.56 22.37 2.25
N LEU A 20 14.17 21.60 1.35
CA LEU A 20 15.26 20.69 1.69
C LEU A 20 16.59 21.45 1.64
N PRO A 21 17.46 21.32 2.67
CA PRO A 21 18.76 21.95 2.64
C PRO A 21 19.71 21.24 1.65
N ASP A 22 20.62 21.99 1.03
CA ASP A 22 21.59 21.47 0.07
C ASP A 22 22.47 20.35 0.65
N SER A 23 22.73 20.38 1.95
CA SER A 23 23.47 19.33 2.67
C SER A 23 22.77 17.98 2.55
N TRP A 24 21.44 17.95 2.71
CA TRP A 24 20.65 16.74 2.64
C TRP A 24 20.73 16.08 1.26
N LEU A 25 20.74 16.87 0.18
CA LEU A 25 20.85 16.35 -1.20
C LEU A 25 22.26 15.84 -1.53
N LYS A 26 23.31 16.49 -1.01
CA LYS A 26 24.72 16.13 -1.29
C LYS A 26 25.16 14.84 -0.62
N GLU A 27 24.58 14.50 0.52
CA GLU A 27 24.92 13.30 1.28
C GLU A 27 24.32 12.01 0.70
N LYS A 28 23.39 12.11 -0.26
CA LYS A 28 22.70 10.94 -0.83
C LYS A 28 23.35 10.51 -2.15
N PRO A 29 23.63 9.21 -2.34
CA PRO A 29 24.25 8.73 -3.56
C PRO A 29 23.34 9.02 -4.75
N THR A 30 23.90 9.68 -5.77
CA THR A 30 23.22 10.04 -7.03
C THR A 30 22.95 8.83 -7.92
N SER A 31 23.54 7.68 -7.60
CA SER A 31 23.30 6.41 -8.27
C SER A 31 22.01 5.77 -7.72
N GLU A 32 20.87 6.32 -8.11
CA GLU A 32 19.56 5.68 -7.94
C GLU A 32 19.49 4.44 -8.86
N ILE A 33 20.04 3.30 -8.42
CA ILE A 33 19.64 2.01 -9.01
C ILE A 33 18.24 1.75 -8.48
N LEU A 34 17.24 2.17 -9.25
CA LEU A 34 15.84 1.89 -8.95
C LEU A 34 15.59 0.39 -9.05
N SER A 35 14.73 -0.13 -8.18
CA SER A 35 14.25 -1.49 -8.34
C SER A 35 13.46 -1.64 -9.64
N ARG A 36 13.29 -2.88 -10.10
CA ARG A 36 12.50 -3.21 -11.29
C ARG A 36 11.07 -2.68 -11.17
N GLU A 37 10.48 -2.86 -10.00
CA GLU A 37 9.13 -2.41 -9.66
C GLU A 37 9.04 -0.88 -9.66
N GLU A 38 10.04 -0.18 -9.12
CA GLU A 38 10.10 1.29 -9.15
C GLU A 38 10.20 1.84 -10.58
N MET A 39 11.01 1.20 -11.44
CA MET A 39 11.12 1.58 -12.85
C MET A 39 9.78 1.45 -13.59
N PHE A 40 9.09 0.31 -13.44
CA PHE A 40 7.77 0.12 -14.06
C PHE A 40 6.72 1.10 -13.54
N VAL A 41 6.75 1.43 -12.25
CA VAL A 41 5.85 2.46 -11.69
C VAL A 41 6.17 3.84 -12.28
N LYS A 42 7.45 4.22 -12.43
CA LYS A 42 7.84 5.50 -13.05
C LYS A 42 7.41 5.57 -14.52
N GLU A 43 7.60 4.48 -15.28
CA GLU A 43 7.19 4.39 -16.68
C GLU A 43 5.69 4.66 -16.84
N ARG A 44 4.85 3.98 -16.05
CA ARG A 44 3.38 4.11 -16.12
C ARG A 44 2.87 5.44 -15.61
N LYS A 45 3.57 6.04 -14.66
CA LYS A 45 3.29 7.43 -14.24
C LYS A 45 3.83 8.47 -15.23
N ARG A 46 4.53 8.04 -16.30
CA ARG A 46 5.18 8.90 -17.30
C ARG A 46 6.13 9.92 -16.65
N MET A 47 6.86 9.47 -15.63
CA MET A 47 7.78 10.29 -14.85
C MET A 47 9.19 10.24 -15.43
N ALA A 48 9.61 11.33 -16.09
CA ALA A 48 10.95 11.48 -16.64
C ALA A 48 11.98 12.05 -15.65
N LEU A 49 11.51 12.64 -14.53
CA LEU A 49 12.36 13.33 -13.57
C LEU A 49 12.89 12.37 -12.49
N GLN A 50 14.14 12.58 -12.10
CA GLN A 50 14.78 11.92 -10.96
C GLN A 50 14.48 12.68 -9.66
N GLY A 51 14.59 11.98 -8.52
CA GLY A 51 14.33 12.54 -7.19
C GLY A 51 12.90 12.36 -6.67
N ILE A 52 12.46 13.29 -5.82
CA ILE A 52 11.17 13.21 -5.12
C ILE A 52 10.03 13.49 -6.10
N ASN A 53 9.23 12.46 -6.39
CA ASN A 53 8.13 12.54 -7.36
C ASN A 53 6.75 12.80 -6.72
N SER A 54 6.63 12.58 -5.41
CA SER A 54 5.41 12.72 -4.65
C SER A 54 5.74 12.84 -3.18
N PHE A 55 4.85 13.51 -2.44
CA PHE A 55 4.91 13.62 -0.98
C PHE A 55 3.49 13.62 -0.43
N GLN A 56 3.35 13.30 0.85
CA GLN A 56 2.14 13.48 1.63
C GLN A 56 2.41 14.50 2.72
N PHE A 57 1.43 15.38 2.94
CA PHE A 57 1.50 16.42 3.95
C PHE A 57 0.30 16.30 4.89
N GLU A 58 0.58 16.18 6.18
CA GLU A 58 -0.43 16.22 7.24
C GLU A 58 -0.45 17.64 7.83
N PRO A 59 -1.53 18.42 7.63
CA PRO A 59 -1.52 19.85 7.98
C PRO A 59 -1.53 20.16 9.48
N ASN A 60 -2.04 19.27 10.34
CA ASN A 60 -2.23 19.56 11.77
C ASN A 60 -0.93 19.43 12.57
N SER A 61 -0.14 18.42 12.23
CA SER A 61 1.17 18.09 12.76
C SER A 61 2.30 18.73 11.95
N GLY A 62 2.06 19.06 10.68
CA GLY A 62 3.09 19.56 9.76
C GLY A 62 4.00 18.44 9.23
N GLN A 63 3.62 17.17 9.37
CA GLN A 63 4.42 16.05 8.90
C GLN A 63 4.44 15.98 7.37
N ILE A 64 5.62 15.74 6.80
CA ILE A 64 5.83 15.43 5.39
C ILE A 64 6.45 14.04 5.27
N LEU A 65 5.79 13.17 4.53
CA LEU A 65 6.26 11.85 4.14
C LEU A 65 6.61 11.87 2.64
N PHE A 66 7.77 11.36 2.26
CA PHE A 66 8.13 11.20 0.85
C PHE A 66 9.11 10.03 0.63
N SER A 67 9.18 9.56 -0.62
CA SER A 67 10.17 8.58 -1.06
C SER A 67 11.32 9.27 -1.78
N TYR A 68 12.54 8.77 -1.55
CA TYR A 68 13.72 9.15 -2.30
C TYR A 68 14.67 7.93 -2.41
N GLY A 69 14.97 7.50 -3.64
CA GLY A 69 15.48 6.15 -3.89
C GLY A 69 14.57 5.08 -3.29
N SER A 70 15.15 4.03 -2.71
CA SER A 70 14.44 2.97 -1.98
C SER A 70 14.05 3.35 -0.53
N GLY A 71 14.36 4.59 -0.12
CA GLY A 71 14.12 5.10 1.23
C GLY A 71 12.77 5.78 1.39
N ILE A 72 12.16 5.58 2.55
CA ILE A 72 11.02 6.37 3.04
C ILE A 72 11.56 7.39 4.03
N TYR A 73 11.21 8.67 3.84
CA TYR A 73 11.64 9.78 4.68
C TYR A 73 10.45 10.46 5.32
N LEU A 74 10.59 10.79 6.60
CA LEU A 74 9.61 11.53 7.38
C LEU A 74 10.28 12.76 7.98
N GLY A 75 9.59 13.89 7.99
CA GLY A 75 10.03 15.09 8.68
C GLY A 75 8.83 15.93 9.11
N GLN A 76 9.08 16.92 9.95
CA GLN A 76 8.05 17.85 10.41
C GLN A 76 8.44 19.27 10.03
N VAL A 77 7.54 19.98 9.35
CA VAL A 77 7.72 21.38 8.99
C VAL A 77 7.20 22.26 10.11
N THR A 78 8.11 23.02 10.73
CA THR A 78 7.79 23.99 11.77
C THR A 78 8.22 25.38 11.33
N LYS A 79 7.34 26.37 11.51
CA LYS A 79 7.61 27.75 11.08
C LYS A 79 8.88 28.29 11.74
N GLY A 80 9.83 28.75 10.92
CA GLY A 80 11.10 29.33 11.38
C GLY A 80 12.16 28.29 11.78
N MET A 81 11.90 27.00 11.58
CA MET A 81 12.87 25.93 11.76
C MET A 81 13.25 25.32 10.42
N GLU A 82 14.48 24.85 10.31
CA GLU A 82 14.95 24.10 9.14
C GLU A 82 14.25 22.73 9.08
N PHE A 83 13.84 22.33 7.88
CA PHE A 83 13.21 21.03 7.66
C PHE A 83 14.27 19.95 7.48
N ASN A 84 14.34 19.03 8.43
CA ASN A 84 15.33 17.94 8.47
C ASN A 84 14.62 16.57 8.47
N PRO A 85 14.31 16.01 7.30
CA PRO A 85 13.66 14.72 7.22
C PRO A 85 14.66 13.57 7.46
N TYR A 86 14.24 12.59 8.25
CA TYR A 86 15.04 11.41 8.59
C TYR A 86 14.51 10.16 7.84
N PRO A 87 15.39 9.22 7.47
CA PRO A 87 14.97 7.95 6.89
C PRO A 87 14.32 7.06 7.95
N ILE A 88 13.24 6.38 7.60
CA ILE A 88 12.68 5.31 8.45
C ILE A 88 13.51 4.04 8.21
N ILE A 89 14.24 3.60 9.23
CA ILE A 89 15.14 2.44 9.19
C ILE A 89 14.47 1.29 9.96
N PRO A 90 14.26 0.11 9.34
CA PRO A 90 13.67 -1.03 10.04
C PRO A 90 14.53 -1.48 11.23
N TYR A 91 13.91 -1.83 12.36
CA TYR A 91 14.63 -2.28 13.57
C TYR A 91 15.54 -3.48 13.34
N SER A 92 15.15 -4.42 12.47
CA SER A 92 15.96 -5.60 12.13
C SER A 92 17.25 -5.27 11.35
N CYS A 93 17.39 -4.05 10.84
CA CYS A 93 18.59 -3.57 10.16
C CYS A 93 19.59 -2.87 11.10
N CYS A 94 19.31 -2.79 12.41
CA CYS A 94 20.25 -2.24 13.38
C CYS A 94 21.43 -3.20 13.59
N PRO A 95 22.69 -2.78 13.32
CA PRO A 95 23.85 -3.62 13.59
C PRO A 95 24.05 -3.76 15.11
N ASN A 96 23.77 -4.95 15.64
CA ASN A 96 24.28 -5.53 16.89
C ASN A 96 24.57 -4.56 18.05
N THR A 97 23.63 -4.38 18.97
CA THR A 97 23.97 -4.32 20.39
C THR A 97 23.71 -5.71 20.99
N PRO A 98 24.73 -6.39 21.56
CA PRO A 98 24.49 -7.68 22.19
C PRO A 98 23.66 -7.46 23.46
N LEU A 99 22.42 -7.94 23.46
CA LEU A 99 21.68 -8.17 24.69
C LEU A 99 22.42 -9.27 25.46
N HIS A 100 23.27 -8.84 26.41
CA HIS A 100 23.89 -9.71 27.39
C HIS A 100 22.80 -10.33 28.28
N HIS A 101 22.26 -11.49 27.89
CA HIS A 101 21.66 -12.40 28.86
C HIS A 101 22.75 -13.30 29.42
N MET A 102 23.23 -12.96 30.62
CA MET A 102 24.00 -13.88 31.45
C MET A 102 23.11 -15.10 31.78
N SER A 103 23.50 -16.28 31.30
CA SER A 103 22.99 -17.55 31.80
C SER A 103 24.11 -18.27 32.53
N HIS A 104 23.81 -18.63 33.77
CA HIS A 104 24.72 -19.33 34.68
C HIS A 104 25.08 -20.72 34.14
N ALA A 105 26.38 -21.02 34.19
CA ALA A 105 26.93 -22.33 33.96
C ALA A 105 26.49 -23.33 35.05
N ASN A 106 26.19 -24.56 34.65
CA ASN A 106 26.55 -25.75 35.42
C ASN A 106 26.85 -26.92 34.47
N SER A 107 28.06 -27.43 34.62
CA SER A 107 28.66 -28.54 33.88
C SER A 107 28.34 -29.91 34.50
N THR A 108 28.12 -30.95 33.69
CA THR A 108 28.85 -32.25 33.72
C THR A 108 28.38 -33.20 32.59
N SER A 109 29.35 -33.83 31.94
CA SER A 109 29.39 -34.58 30.64
C SER A 109 28.93 -36.07 30.74
N PRO A 110 29.12 -37.00 29.75
CA PRO A 110 29.69 -36.90 28.39
C PRO A 110 29.02 -37.71 27.23
N SER A 111 29.43 -37.34 26.00
CA SER A 111 29.67 -38.13 24.77
C SER A 111 28.61 -39.10 24.23
N TYR A 112 28.07 -38.83 23.04
CA TYR A 112 27.96 -39.74 21.88
C TYR A 112 27.60 -38.94 20.61
N SER A 113 28.34 -39.12 19.52
CA SER A 113 27.96 -38.77 18.14
C SER A 113 27.59 -40.09 17.43
N PRO A 114 26.65 -40.14 16.46
CA PRO A 114 26.93 -39.64 15.11
C PRO A 114 25.73 -39.03 14.32
N SER A 115 26.10 -38.26 13.29
CA SER A 115 25.39 -38.03 12.02
C SER A 115 23.88 -37.73 12.03
N SER A 116 23.52 -36.47 11.81
CA SER A 116 22.33 -36.12 11.03
C SER A 116 22.62 -34.90 10.15
N SER A 117 22.10 -35.00 8.93
CA SER A 117 22.12 -34.07 7.82
C SER A 117 22.09 -32.59 8.21
N SER A 118 23.20 -31.90 7.92
CA SER A 118 23.25 -30.44 7.87
C SER A 118 22.35 -29.93 6.75
N MET A 119 21.22 -29.33 7.13
CA MET A 119 20.56 -28.30 6.32
C MET A 119 21.63 -27.29 5.88
N PRO A 120 21.68 -26.88 4.61
CA PRO A 120 22.60 -25.82 4.23
C PRO A 120 22.20 -24.55 4.99
N PRO A 121 23.16 -23.81 5.57
CA PRO A 121 22.86 -22.51 6.13
C PRO A 121 22.31 -21.65 5.00
N SER A 122 21.14 -21.04 5.24
CA SER A 122 20.58 -20.00 4.41
C SER A 122 21.70 -19.00 4.13
N TYR A 123 22.12 -18.96 2.86
CA TYR A 123 23.10 -17.98 2.40
C TYR A 123 22.49 -16.61 2.61
N CYS A 124 22.88 -15.94 3.70
CA CYS A 124 22.80 -14.50 3.83
C CYS A 124 23.59 -13.92 2.66
N SER A 125 22.88 -13.63 1.58
CA SER A 125 23.44 -12.95 0.43
C SER A 125 23.82 -11.55 0.88
N THR A 126 25.11 -11.23 0.75
CA THR A 126 25.74 -9.94 1.03
C THR A 126 25.34 -8.88 0.00
N SER A 127 24.03 -8.66 -0.15
CA SER A 127 23.48 -7.46 -0.80
C SER A 127 22.81 -6.63 0.28
N ASN A 128 23.40 -5.48 0.62
CA ASN A 128 22.88 -4.48 1.57
C ASN A 128 21.57 -3.79 1.10
N PHE A 129 20.73 -4.47 0.32
CA PHE A 129 19.49 -3.92 -0.20
C PHE A 129 18.33 -4.55 0.56
N SER A 130 17.76 -3.79 1.50
CA SER A 130 16.40 -4.05 1.95
C SER A 130 15.47 -3.98 0.74
N PRO A 131 14.47 -4.87 0.61
CA PRO A 131 13.52 -4.83 -0.50
C PRO A 131 12.88 -3.44 -0.65
N PRO A 132 12.56 -3.00 -1.88
CA PRO A 132 11.96 -1.70 -2.10
C PRO A 132 10.64 -1.57 -1.34
N ARG A 133 10.43 -0.41 -0.71
CA ARG A 133 9.19 -0.07 -0.01
C ARG A 133 8.38 0.88 -0.88
N LEU A 134 7.37 0.33 -1.55
CA LEU A 134 6.62 1.01 -2.60
C LEU A 134 5.33 1.64 -2.05
N ASP A 135 4.84 2.67 -2.75
CA ASP A 135 3.57 3.34 -2.46
C ASP A 135 3.37 3.74 -0.98
N PRO A 136 4.35 4.35 -0.28
CA PRO A 136 4.19 4.61 1.14
C PRO A 136 3.10 5.65 1.42
N LYS A 137 2.30 5.42 2.47
CA LYS A 137 1.19 6.28 2.88
C LYS A 137 1.15 6.51 4.38
N LEU A 138 1.15 7.78 4.75
CA LEU A 138 0.93 8.20 6.13
C LEU A 138 -0.53 7.95 6.49
N GLY A 139 -0.76 7.42 7.69
CA GLY A 139 -2.08 7.16 8.19
C GLY A 139 -2.06 6.56 9.58
N GLY A 140 -3.05 5.73 9.86
CA GLY A 140 -3.46 5.41 11.21
C GLY A 140 -4.24 6.57 11.83
N ARG A 141 -4.98 6.29 12.91
CA ARG A 141 -5.83 7.28 13.58
C ARG A 141 -5.12 8.57 13.95
N ASN A 142 -3.85 8.47 14.36
CA ASN A 142 -3.04 9.61 14.78
C ASN A 142 -2.03 10.08 13.73
N ASN A 143 -2.15 9.61 12.47
CA ASN A 143 -1.18 9.88 11.40
C ASN A 143 0.27 9.53 11.82
N ASN A 144 0.44 8.50 12.63
CA ASN A 144 1.72 8.08 13.20
C ASN A 144 2.14 6.69 12.68
N LEU A 145 1.54 6.22 11.59
CA LEU A 145 1.88 4.96 10.94
C LEU A 145 2.11 5.21 9.45
N ILE A 146 3.01 4.43 8.87
CA ILE A 146 3.28 4.44 7.44
C ILE A 146 2.98 3.04 6.90
N ALA A 147 1.96 2.92 6.06
CA ALA A 147 1.72 1.69 5.30
C ALA A 147 2.50 1.75 3.99
N PHE A 148 3.01 0.62 3.51
CA PHE A 148 3.72 0.50 2.24
C PHE A 148 3.58 -0.92 1.69
N ILE A 149 3.94 -1.09 0.42
CA ILE A 149 4.02 -2.40 -0.24
C ILE A 149 5.46 -2.90 -0.20
N ARG A 150 5.64 -4.14 0.23
CA ARG A 150 6.89 -4.89 0.11
C ARG A 150 6.56 -6.34 -0.24
N ASP A 151 7.26 -6.88 -1.23
CA ASP A 151 7.14 -8.27 -1.67
C ASP A 151 5.69 -8.71 -1.94
N ARG A 152 4.92 -7.86 -2.64
CA ARG A 152 3.50 -8.08 -3.00
C ARG A 152 2.52 -8.06 -1.83
N ASP A 153 2.97 -7.66 -0.64
CA ASP A 153 2.15 -7.58 0.57
C ASP A 153 2.15 -6.18 1.18
N ILE A 154 1.11 -5.91 1.98
CA ILE A 154 0.96 -4.67 2.75
C ILE A 154 1.72 -4.83 4.06
N TRP A 155 2.55 -3.84 4.36
CA TRP A 155 3.27 -3.68 5.61
C TRP A 155 2.92 -2.34 6.24
N VAL A 156 3.08 -2.25 7.55
CA VAL A 156 3.01 -0.99 8.30
C VAL A 156 4.28 -0.82 9.10
N THR A 157 4.74 0.43 9.23
CA THR A 157 5.83 0.80 10.13
C THR A 157 5.49 2.00 10.99
N THR A 158 6.01 2.00 12.22
CA THR A 158 6.07 3.22 13.04
C THR A 158 7.21 4.13 12.54
N PRO A 159 7.20 5.44 12.86
CA PRO A 159 8.32 6.33 12.59
C PRO A 159 9.66 5.83 13.15
N GLY A 160 9.63 5.07 14.25
CA GLY A 160 10.81 4.43 14.84
C GLY A 160 11.34 3.22 14.07
N GLY A 161 10.57 2.67 13.12
CA GLY A 161 11.00 1.53 12.30
C GLY A 161 10.48 0.16 12.77
N SER A 162 9.47 0.13 13.64
CA SER A 162 8.78 -1.11 14.02
C SER A 162 7.88 -1.54 12.88
N GLU A 163 8.30 -2.55 12.12
CA GLU A 163 7.57 -3.05 10.95
C GLU A 163 6.70 -4.25 11.29
N THR A 164 5.46 -4.25 10.79
CA THR A 164 4.51 -5.35 10.92
C THR A 164 3.94 -5.70 9.54
N GLN A 165 4.01 -6.97 9.16
CA GLN A 165 3.36 -7.47 7.94
C GLN A 165 1.86 -7.61 8.20
N LEU A 166 1.04 -7.10 7.28
CA LEU A 166 -0.41 -7.12 7.41
C LEU A 166 -1.08 -8.14 6.50
N THR A 167 -0.48 -8.48 5.36
CA THR A 167 -1.01 -9.48 4.43
C THR A 167 0.06 -10.51 4.04
N PHE A 168 -0.38 -11.68 3.59
CA PHE A 168 0.48 -12.85 3.37
C PHE A 168 0.26 -13.48 1.99
N CYS A 169 -0.09 -12.67 0.98
CA CYS A 169 -0.25 -13.11 -0.40
C CYS A 169 1.01 -13.82 -0.92
N ASN A 170 2.20 -13.31 -0.59
CA ASN A 170 3.47 -13.90 -1.01
C ASN A 170 3.74 -15.26 -0.38
N GLU A 171 3.43 -15.41 0.92
CA GLU A 171 3.59 -16.67 1.64
C GLU A 171 2.58 -17.72 1.17
N HIS A 172 1.34 -17.30 0.88
CA HIS A 172 0.28 -18.18 0.37
C HIS A 172 0.43 -18.58 -1.11
N ASP A 173 1.42 -18.04 -1.82
CA ASP A 173 1.72 -18.33 -3.24
C ASP A 173 3.24 -18.54 -3.45
N PRO A 174 3.84 -19.55 -2.78
CA PRO A 174 5.29 -19.71 -2.75
C PRO A 174 5.88 -20.13 -4.11
N ASP A 175 5.08 -20.75 -4.97
CA ASP A 175 5.47 -21.10 -6.33
C ASP A 175 5.11 -20.02 -7.36
N GLY A 176 4.43 -18.95 -6.94
CA GLY A 176 4.01 -17.82 -7.77
C GLY A 176 2.94 -18.16 -8.81
N THR A 177 2.33 -19.36 -8.74
CA THR A 177 1.38 -19.84 -9.75
C THR A 177 0.04 -19.13 -9.67
N ALA A 178 -0.41 -18.79 -8.46
CA ALA A 178 -1.63 -18.02 -8.25
C ALA A 178 -1.44 -16.53 -8.58
N ALA A 179 -0.18 -16.09 -8.68
CA ALA A 179 0.24 -14.72 -8.92
C ALA A 179 -0.52 -13.74 -8.01
N LEU A 180 -0.48 -14.04 -6.70
CA LEU A 180 -1.20 -13.25 -5.70
C LEU A 180 -0.45 -11.97 -5.34
N SER A 181 -1.22 -10.89 -5.16
CA SER A 181 -0.72 -9.66 -4.55
C SER A 181 -1.80 -8.95 -3.76
N CYS A 182 -1.38 -8.20 -2.75
CA CYS A 182 -2.23 -7.53 -1.80
C CYS A 182 -1.84 -6.04 -1.78
N GLY A 183 -2.79 -5.14 -2.08
CA GLY A 183 -2.54 -3.69 -2.04
C GLY A 183 -1.86 -3.11 -3.28
N VAL A 184 -1.60 -3.92 -4.30
CA VAL A 184 -1.00 -3.50 -5.58
C VAL A 184 -2.09 -3.23 -6.62
N ALA A 185 -1.83 -2.33 -7.57
CA ALA A 185 -2.67 -2.16 -8.76
C ALA A 185 -2.09 -2.97 -9.93
N GLU A 186 -2.90 -3.75 -10.63
CA GLU A 186 -2.49 -4.50 -11.83
C GLU A 186 -2.20 -3.58 -13.03
N PHE A 187 -1.59 -4.13 -14.09
CA PHE A 187 -1.18 -3.40 -15.29
C PHE A 187 -2.27 -2.49 -15.86
N VAL A 188 -3.47 -3.03 -16.12
CA VAL A 188 -4.59 -2.30 -16.74
C VAL A 188 -5.04 -1.12 -15.88
N MET A 189 -5.00 -1.28 -14.54
CA MET A 189 -5.41 -0.22 -13.64
C MET A 189 -4.44 0.96 -13.67
N GLN A 190 -3.15 0.68 -13.81
CA GLN A 190 -2.12 1.71 -13.91
C GLN A 190 -2.13 2.39 -15.28
N GLU A 191 -2.16 1.62 -16.37
CA GLU A 191 -2.01 2.14 -17.74
C GLU A 191 -3.29 2.81 -18.26
N GLU A 192 -4.45 2.17 -18.09
CA GLU A 192 -5.70 2.62 -18.69
C GLU A 192 -6.51 3.50 -17.73
N PHE A 193 -6.55 3.12 -16.45
CA PHE A 193 -7.42 3.76 -15.45
C PHE A 193 -6.69 4.72 -14.52
N HIS A 194 -5.38 4.90 -14.66
CA HIS A 194 -4.57 5.82 -13.85
C HIS A 194 -4.74 5.61 -12.32
N ARG A 195 -4.95 4.36 -11.90
CA ARG A 195 -4.97 3.94 -10.49
C ARG A 195 -3.67 3.21 -10.18
N PHE A 196 -2.82 3.86 -9.39
CA PHE A 196 -1.48 3.37 -9.06
C PHE A 196 -1.37 2.69 -7.69
N THR A 197 -2.50 2.53 -6.99
CA THR A 197 -2.55 1.92 -5.65
C THR A 197 -3.68 0.92 -5.52
N GLY A 198 -3.47 -0.10 -4.69
CA GLY A 198 -4.43 -1.12 -4.34
C GLY A 198 -4.86 -1.09 -2.87
N TYR A 199 -4.55 -0.03 -2.10
CA TYR A 199 -5.03 0.10 -0.72
C TYR A 199 -5.25 1.55 -0.27
N TYR A 200 -6.09 1.73 0.77
CA TYR A 200 -6.36 3.01 1.43
C TYR A 200 -6.50 2.81 2.93
N TRP A 201 -5.88 3.69 3.71
CA TRP A 201 -6.15 3.82 5.14
C TRP A 201 -7.62 4.12 5.38
N ALA A 202 -8.19 3.55 6.43
CA ALA A 202 -9.44 4.07 6.96
C ALA A 202 -9.22 5.52 7.43
N PRO A 203 -10.24 6.39 7.31
CA PRO A 203 -10.13 7.76 7.78
C PRO A 203 -9.91 7.80 9.29
N SER A 204 -9.12 8.76 9.76
CA SER A 204 -8.91 9.02 11.18
C SER A 204 -10.25 9.40 11.82
N SER A 205 -10.82 8.52 12.64
CA SER A 205 -12.03 8.83 13.40
C SER A 205 -11.70 9.64 14.64
N SER A 206 -12.34 10.80 14.81
CA SER A 206 -12.33 11.53 16.08
C SER A 206 -13.12 10.76 17.14
N SER A 207 -12.41 10.03 18.00
CA SER A 207 -12.83 9.53 19.32
C SER A 207 -14.22 8.87 19.44
N SER A 208 -14.26 7.54 19.53
CA SER A 208 -15.28 6.87 20.34
C SER A 208 -14.79 6.81 21.79
N ASN A 209 -15.69 6.76 22.77
CA ASN A 209 -15.36 6.74 24.21
C ASN A 209 -15.10 5.31 24.72
N ASN A 210 -14.50 4.41 23.93
CA ASN A 210 -14.40 2.98 24.24
C ASN A 210 -12.97 2.45 24.09
N HIS A 211 -12.16 2.74 25.12
CA HIS A 211 -10.72 2.50 25.31
C HIS A 211 -10.11 1.14 24.90
N ARG A 212 -10.85 0.14 24.41
CA ARG A 212 -10.30 -1.15 23.94
C ARG A 212 -10.67 -1.52 22.50
N LYS A 213 -11.78 -1.00 21.96
CA LYS A 213 -12.13 -1.15 20.54
C LYS A 213 -11.58 0.01 19.71
N ASP A 214 -11.10 1.04 20.39
CA ASP A 214 -10.51 2.22 19.78
C ASP A 214 -9.17 1.93 19.12
N ASP A 215 -8.37 0.96 19.58
CA ASP A 215 -6.99 0.77 19.08
C ASP A 215 -6.85 -0.01 17.77
N VAL A 216 -7.98 -0.40 17.16
CA VAL A 216 -7.99 -1.15 15.90
C VAL A 216 -7.84 -0.19 14.72
N GLU A 217 -6.70 -0.29 14.05
CA GLU A 217 -6.44 0.35 12.77
C GLU A 217 -6.98 -0.50 11.61
N ARG A 218 -7.32 0.17 10.50
CA ARG A 218 -7.90 -0.49 9.33
C ARG A 218 -7.30 0.00 8.03
N ILE A 219 -7.10 -0.94 7.11
CA ILE A 219 -6.76 -0.66 5.72
C ILE A 219 -7.74 -1.41 4.82
N LEU A 220 -8.39 -0.69 3.91
CA LEU A 220 -9.17 -1.26 2.81
C LEU A 220 -8.21 -1.53 1.65
N TYR A 221 -8.23 -2.74 1.10
CA TYR A 221 -7.33 -3.12 0.02
C TYR A 221 -7.96 -4.09 -0.97
N ILE A 222 -7.33 -4.22 -2.13
CA ILE A 222 -7.65 -5.22 -3.13
C ILE A 222 -6.60 -6.32 -3.06
N GLN A 223 -7.06 -7.57 -2.92
CA GLN A 223 -6.28 -8.75 -3.24
C GLN A 223 -6.49 -9.09 -4.71
N LEU A 224 -5.40 -9.34 -5.44
CA LEU A 224 -5.38 -9.70 -6.84
C LEU A 224 -4.92 -11.14 -7.03
N SER A 225 -5.41 -11.78 -8.10
CA SER A 225 -4.80 -12.97 -8.70
C SER A 225 -4.66 -12.76 -10.21
N GLU A 226 -3.43 -12.80 -10.70
CA GLU A 226 -3.10 -12.70 -12.13
C GLU A 226 -2.87 -14.08 -12.78
N SER A 227 -3.20 -15.17 -12.10
CA SER A 227 -2.98 -16.56 -12.56
C SER A 227 -3.55 -16.83 -13.96
N MET A 228 -4.73 -16.27 -14.26
CA MET A 228 -5.42 -16.42 -15.54
C MET A 228 -4.99 -15.40 -16.60
N VAL A 229 -4.13 -14.43 -16.26
CA VAL A 229 -3.65 -13.41 -17.19
C VAL A 229 -2.47 -13.98 -17.98
N ASP A 230 -2.49 -13.77 -19.30
CA ASP A 230 -1.43 -14.25 -20.18
C ASP A 230 -0.05 -13.69 -19.78
N LEU A 231 0.98 -14.52 -19.92
CA LEU A 231 2.37 -14.09 -19.80
C LEU A 231 2.94 -13.71 -21.17
N VAL A 232 3.63 -12.59 -21.22
CA VAL A 232 4.43 -12.15 -22.37
C VAL A 232 5.89 -11.98 -21.95
N LEU A 233 6.80 -12.17 -22.89
CA LEU A 233 8.24 -11.99 -22.67
C LEU A 233 8.66 -10.64 -23.24
N ILE A 234 9.21 -9.77 -22.40
CA ILE A 234 9.72 -8.46 -22.78
C ILE A 234 11.25 -8.52 -22.78
N PRO A 235 11.92 -8.27 -23.90
CA PRO A 235 13.38 -8.22 -23.94
C PRO A 235 13.91 -7.09 -23.08
N ARG A 236 14.91 -7.38 -22.22
CA ARG A 236 15.65 -6.37 -21.48
C ARG A 236 16.81 -5.83 -22.32
N PRO A 237 17.02 -4.51 -22.36
CA PRO A 237 18.23 -3.93 -22.92
C PRO A 237 19.46 -4.42 -22.13
N GLY A 238 20.22 -5.35 -22.70
CA GLY A 238 21.39 -5.93 -22.04
C GLY A 238 22.19 -6.84 -22.98
N PRO A 239 23.48 -7.08 -22.67
CA PRO A 239 24.38 -7.82 -23.56
C PRO A 239 24.01 -9.30 -23.71
N HIS A 240 23.18 -9.85 -22.81
CA HIS A 240 22.89 -11.28 -22.73
C HIS A 240 21.50 -11.67 -23.22
N GLY A 241 20.75 -10.75 -23.85
CA GLY A 241 19.43 -11.05 -24.41
C GLY A 241 18.41 -11.51 -23.35
N GLU A 242 18.58 -11.02 -22.12
CA GLU A 242 17.72 -11.36 -20.99
C GLU A 242 16.28 -10.95 -21.28
N VAL A 243 15.32 -11.76 -20.84
CA VAL A 243 13.88 -11.49 -21.00
C VAL A 243 13.22 -11.38 -19.64
N ASP A 244 12.17 -10.57 -19.59
CA ASP A 244 11.30 -10.38 -18.45
C ASP A 244 9.94 -10.98 -18.74
N GLU A 245 9.44 -11.83 -17.85
CA GLU A 245 8.06 -12.26 -17.91
C GLU A 245 7.14 -11.17 -17.35
N TYR A 246 6.05 -10.90 -18.08
CA TYR A 246 5.09 -9.87 -17.74
C TYR A 246 3.66 -10.38 -17.91
N ARG A 247 2.80 -10.16 -16.90
CA ARG A 247 1.36 -10.47 -17.01
C ARG A 247 0.70 -9.36 -17.83
N TYR A 248 0.18 -9.71 -19.01
CA TYR A 248 -0.40 -8.75 -19.95
C TYR A 248 -1.76 -9.24 -20.46
N PRO A 249 -2.88 -8.66 -20.01
CA PRO A 249 -4.21 -9.05 -20.45
C PRO A 249 -4.47 -8.49 -21.85
N ARG A 250 -4.26 -9.33 -22.87
CA ARG A 250 -4.57 -9.00 -24.25
C ARG A 250 -6.07 -8.78 -24.43
N THR A 251 -6.43 -8.00 -25.44
CA THR A 251 -7.84 -7.82 -25.80
C THR A 251 -8.52 -9.17 -26.02
N GLY A 252 -9.60 -9.41 -25.28
CA GLY A 252 -10.37 -10.66 -25.36
C GLY A 252 -9.93 -11.77 -24.40
N THR A 253 -8.76 -11.67 -23.74
CA THR A 253 -8.28 -12.69 -22.78
C THR A 253 -8.73 -12.37 -21.35
N ALA A 254 -8.43 -13.23 -20.37
CA ALA A 254 -8.82 -12.98 -19.00
C ALA A 254 -8.03 -11.79 -18.40
N ASN A 255 -8.71 -11.00 -17.57
CA ASN A 255 -8.12 -9.99 -16.69
C ASN A 255 -7.79 -10.60 -15.32
N ALA A 256 -7.10 -9.86 -14.44
CA ALA A 256 -6.87 -10.33 -13.09
C ALA A 256 -8.18 -10.39 -12.28
N GLN A 257 -8.23 -11.30 -11.33
CA GLN A 257 -9.36 -11.41 -10.41
C GLN A 257 -9.10 -10.55 -9.18
N CYS A 258 -10.09 -9.71 -8.83
CA CYS A 258 -10.00 -8.79 -7.70
C CYS A 258 -10.96 -9.19 -6.58
N ILE A 259 -10.48 -9.11 -5.33
CA ILE A 259 -11.32 -9.26 -4.13
C ILE A 259 -11.06 -8.05 -3.22
N LEU A 260 -12.12 -7.31 -2.88
CA LEU A 260 -12.07 -6.20 -1.93
C LEU A 260 -12.07 -6.74 -0.49
N GLN A 261 -11.12 -6.28 0.32
CA GLN A 261 -10.89 -6.75 1.69
C GLN A 261 -10.53 -5.62 2.63
N ILE A 262 -10.71 -5.85 3.93
CA ILE A 262 -10.23 -4.99 5.02
C ILE A 262 -9.28 -5.82 5.87
N VAL A 263 -8.15 -5.23 6.26
CA VAL A 263 -7.32 -5.77 7.34
C VAL A 263 -7.52 -4.90 8.58
N GLU A 264 -7.85 -5.53 9.70
CA GLU A 264 -7.92 -4.93 11.02
C GLU A 264 -6.67 -5.37 11.82
N PHE A 265 -5.99 -4.43 12.48
CA PHE A 265 -4.79 -4.75 13.26
C PHE A 265 -4.59 -3.73 14.38
N ILE A 266 -3.78 -4.10 15.37
CA ILE A 266 -3.30 -3.19 16.41
C ILE A 266 -1.80 -2.98 16.14
N PRO A 267 -1.33 -1.73 15.95
CA PRO A 267 0.07 -1.47 15.65
C PRO A 267 0.97 -1.90 16.82
N GLN A 268 2.14 -2.47 16.51
CA GLN A 268 3.14 -2.81 17.52
C GLN A 268 4.04 -1.61 17.80
N HIS A 269 4.04 -1.14 19.05
CA HIS A 269 4.92 -0.10 19.54
C HIS A 269 6.11 -0.71 20.31
N GLU A 270 7.25 -0.01 20.32
CA GLU A 270 8.54 -0.50 20.85
C GLU A 270 8.49 -0.92 22.32
N ASP A 271 7.63 -0.28 23.11
CA ASP A 271 7.54 -0.48 24.56
C ASP A 271 6.44 -1.47 24.99
N GLU A 272 5.74 -2.09 24.03
CA GLU A 272 4.59 -2.96 24.30
C GLU A 272 4.94 -4.44 24.12
N GLU A 273 4.43 -5.30 25.02
CA GLU A 273 4.52 -6.75 24.83
C GLU A 273 3.91 -7.14 23.48
N VAL A 274 4.53 -8.10 22.78
CA VAL A 274 4.07 -8.59 21.48
C VAL A 274 2.59 -8.91 21.55
N VAL A 275 1.78 -8.13 20.82
CA VAL A 275 0.35 -8.39 20.67
C VAL A 275 0.20 -9.78 20.05
N ILE A 276 -0.39 -10.71 20.81
CA ILE A 276 -0.58 -12.11 20.40
C ILE A 276 -1.55 -12.23 19.22
N CYS A 277 -2.42 -11.24 19.02
CA CYS A 277 -3.41 -11.22 17.95
C CYS A 277 -2.79 -10.63 16.68
N GLY A 278 -2.52 -11.48 15.69
CA GLY A 278 -2.13 -11.06 14.35
C GLY A 278 -3.23 -10.26 13.61
N PRO A 279 -2.93 -9.74 12.41
CA PRO A 279 -3.91 -9.01 11.61
C PRO A 279 -5.12 -9.89 11.26
N ILE A 280 -6.32 -9.31 11.33
CA ILE A 280 -7.59 -9.97 11.01
C ILE A 280 -8.04 -9.50 9.63
N HIS A 281 -8.08 -10.43 8.67
CA HIS A 281 -8.59 -10.16 7.32
C HIS A 281 -10.09 -10.38 7.25
N LYS A 282 -10.79 -9.40 6.67
CA LYS A 282 -12.23 -9.38 6.48
C LYS A 282 -12.55 -9.13 5.02
N ARG A 283 -13.58 -9.81 4.51
CA ARG A 283 -14.01 -9.67 3.11
C ARG A 283 -15.51 -9.83 2.96
N LEU A 284 -15.99 -9.57 1.75
CA LEU A 284 -17.37 -9.80 1.36
C LEU A 284 -17.55 -11.28 0.98
N TRP A 285 -18.33 -12.01 1.78
CA TRP A 285 -18.57 -13.45 1.61
C TRP A 285 -19.91 -13.74 0.95
N GLY A 286 -20.08 -15.00 0.52
CA GLY A 286 -21.42 -15.52 0.22
C GLY A 286 -22.14 -14.70 -0.84
N SER A 287 -23.35 -14.23 -0.51
CA SER A 287 -24.17 -13.39 -1.39
C SER A 287 -23.75 -11.92 -1.45
N PHE A 288 -22.83 -11.48 -0.58
CA PHE A 288 -22.27 -10.13 -0.57
C PHE A 288 -21.06 -9.95 -1.50
N ALA A 289 -20.46 -11.04 -1.97
CA ALA A 289 -19.33 -10.97 -2.88
C ALA A 289 -19.68 -10.11 -4.11
N LEU A 290 -18.83 -9.13 -4.45
CA LEU A 290 -19.11 -8.16 -5.52
C LEU A 290 -19.47 -8.82 -6.84
N LYS A 291 -18.78 -9.90 -7.23
CA LYS A 291 -19.08 -10.66 -8.46
C LYS A 291 -20.44 -11.36 -8.44
N LYS A 292 -21.02 -11.64 -7.26
CA LYS A 292 -22.39 -12.15 -7.15
C LYS A 292 -23.44 -11.04 -7.19
N LEU A 293 -23.19 -9.92 -6.50
CA LEU A 293 -24.07 -8.75 -6.51
C LEU A 293 -24.10 -8.06 -7.89
N PHE A 294 -22.95 -7.99 -8.55
CA PHE A 294 -22.73 -7.33 -9.82
C PHE A 294 -22.03 -8.28 -10.81
N PRO A 295 -22.70 -9.30 -11.36
CA PRO A 295 -22.05 -10.29 -12.25
C PRO A 295 -21.37 -9.70 -13.48
N TRP A 296 -21.87 -8.55 -13.93
CA TRP A 296 -21.34 -7.76 -15.05
C TRP A 296 -20.01 -7.06 -14.73
N MET A 297 -19.65 -6.89 -13.46
CA MET A 297 -18.44 -6.15 -13.08
C MET A 297 -17.19 -6.88 -13.56
N GLU A 298 -16.27 -6.14 -14.15
CA GLU A 298 -14.95 -6.64 -14.56
C GLU A 298 -13.86 -5.93 -13.76
N TYR A 299 -13.99 -4.61 -13.60
CA TYR A 299 -12.95 -3.78 -13.00
C TYR A 299 -13.43 -3.09 -11.72
N ILE A 300 -12.52 -2.97 -10.75
CA ILE A 300 -12.62 -2.00 -9.66
C ILE A 300 -11.74 -0.81 -10.02
N VAL A 301 -12.34 0.23 -10.58
CA VAL A 301 -11.59 1.38 -11.15
C VAL A 301 -11.23 2.41 -10.09
N ARG A 302 -12.07 2.60 -9.06
CA ARG A 302 -11.82 3.45 -7.90
C ARG A 302 -12.41 2.81 -6.66
N PHE A 303 -11.85 3.10 -5.50
CA PHE A 303 -12.39 2.72 -4.21
C PHE A 303 -11.79 3.63 -3.14
N GLY A 304 -12.47 3.75 -2.02
CA GLY A 304 -12.11 4.63 -0.92
C GLY A 304 -12.91 4.22 0.30
N CYS A 305 -12.93 5.06 1.35
CA CYS A 305 -13.58 4.77 2.62
C CYS A 305 -14.99 4.14 2.43
N VAL A 306 -15.05 2.81 2.48
CA VAL A 306 -16.30 2.04 2.51
C VAL A 306 -17.15 2.23 1.23
N TRP A 307 -16.50 2.52 0.07
CA TRP A 307 -17.13 2.58 -1.26
C TRP A 307 -16.23 2.04 -2.38
N VAL A 308 -16.85 1.64 -3.51
CA VAL A 308 -16.18 1.14 -4.71
C VAL A 308 -16.88 1.62 -5.98
N GLN A 309 -16.12 1.95 -7.02
CA GLN A 309 -16.62 2.15 -8.38
C GLN A 309 -16.29 0.94 -9.24
N LEU A 310 -17.35 0.28 -9.72
CA LEU A 310 -17.30 -0.88 -10.60
C LEU A 310 -17.45 -0.46 -12.06
N LEU A 311 -16.81 -1.16 -12.97
CA LEU A 311 -16.94 -0.97 -14.41
C LEU A 311 -17.06 -2.35 -15.10
N ASP A 312 -17.94 -2.45 -16.08
CA ASP A 312 -18.07 -3.65 -16.90
C ASP A 312 -16.93 -3.79 -17.91
N ARG A 313 -16.83 -4.96 -18.54
CA ARG A 313 -15.75 -5.29 -19.47
C ARG A 313 -15.75 -4.42 -20.73
N LEU A 314 -16.94 -4.01 -21.20
CA LEU A 314 -17.10 -3.13 -22.36
C LEU A 314 -16.88 -1.65 -22.01
N GLN A 315 -16.75 -1.32 -20.73
CA GLN A 315 -16.62 0.05 -20.23
C GLN A 315 -17.84 0.93 -20.58
N GLN A 316 -19.02 0.33 -20.56
CA GLN A 316 -20.31 0.93 -20.92
C GLN A 316 -21.29 0.97 -19.76
N ARG A 317 -20.98 0.33 -18.63
CA ARG A 317 -21.77 0.36 -17.40
C ARG A 317 -20.87 0.57 -16.19
N THR A 318 -21.16 1.57 -15.38
CA THR A 318 -20.47 1.81 -14.10
C THR A 318 -21.49 1.92 -12.97
N ALA A 319 -21.08 1.51 -11.78
CA ALA A 319 -21.84 1.74 -10.57
C ALA A 319 -20.90 2.13 -9.44
N ILE A 320 -21.30 3.10 -8.62
CA ILE A 320 -20.65 3.42 -7.36
C ILE A 320 -21.49 2.79 -6.26
N VAL A 321 -20.84 1.98 -5.44
CA VAL A 321 -21.47 1.14 -4.43
C VAL A 321 -20.84 1.49 -3.08
N LYS A 322 -21.67 1.88 -2.13
CA LYS A 322 -21.32 2.03 -0.72
C LYS A 322 -21.56 0.69 -0.02
N ILE A 323 -20.62 0.25 0.80
CA ILE A 323 -20.62 -1.09 1.40
C ILE A 323 -20.25 -0.98 2.86
N ALA A 324 -21.20 -1.04 3.79
CA ALA A 324 -20.90 -0.82 5.21
C ALA A 324 -19.82 -1.76 5.77
N LEU A 325 -19.10 -1.29 6.80
CA LEU A 325 -18.02 -2.04 7.45
C LEU A 325 -18.48 -3.43 7.95
N CYS A 326 -19.72 -3.55 8.42
CA CYS A 326 -20.28 -4.83 8.89
C CYS A 326 -20.47 -5.87 7.79
N ASN A 327 -20.48 -5.48 6.50
CA ASN A 327 -20.52 -6.44 5.39
C ASN A 327 -19.18 -7.17 5.22
N PHE A 328 -18.07 -6.58 5.69
CA PHE A 328 -16.76 -7.21 5.69
C PHE A 328 -16.63 -8.07 6.94
N MET A 329 -16.59 -9.39 6.75
CA MET A 329 -16.51 -10.35 7.85
C MET A 329 -15.22 -11.16 7.77
N SER A 330 -14.68 -11.55 8.91
CA SER A 330 -13.70 -12.64 8.98
C SER A 330 -14.37 -13.98 8.64
N ILE A 331 -13.57 -15.02 8.40
CA ILE A 331 -14.14 -16.36 8.16
C ILE A 331 -14.99 -16.84 9.36
N GLU A 332 -14.55 -16.54 10.58
CA GLU A 332 -15.24 -16.92 11.81
C GLU A 332 -16.54 -16.16 12.02
N GLU A 333 -16.55 -14.85 11.71
CA GLU A 333 -17.76 -14.02 11.74
C GLU A 333 -18.78 -14.51 10.70
N TYR A 334 -18.32 -14.84 9.48
CA TYR A 334 -19.17 -15.35 8.42
C TYR A 334 -19.78 -16.72 8.75
N GLN A 335 -19.01 -17.63 9.35
CA GLN A 335 -19.52 -18.94 9.79
C GLN A 335 -20.62 -18.85 10.85
N LYS A 336 -20.63 -17.76 11.64
CA LYS A 336 -21.65 -17.48 12.67
C LYS A 336 -22.83 -16.67 12.12
N CYS A 337 -22.77 -16.21 10.88
CA CYS A 337 -23.79 -15.39 10.27
C CYS A 337 -25.05 -16.23 9.98
N THR A 338 -26.20 -15.82 10.52
CA THR A 338 -27.49 -16.45 10.24
C THR A 338 -28.16 -15.81 9.02
N PRO A 339 -29.12 -16.48 8.36
CA PRO A 339 -29.84 -15.91 7.23
C PRO A 339 -30.52 -14.57 7.54
N GLU A 340 -30.99 -14.36 8.78
CA GLU A 340 -31.61 -13.10 9.21
C GLU A 340 -30.60 -11.96 9.27
N ILE A 341 -29.37 -12.23 9.75
CA ILE A 341 -28.27 -11.26 9.75
C ILE A 341 -27.83 -10.98 8.31
N GLU A 342 -27.78 -12.01 7.46
CA GLU A 342 -27.42 -11.84 6.05
C GLU A 342 -28.41 -10.91 5.33
N GLU A 343 -29.72 -11.08 5.56
CA GLU A 343 -30.72 -10.20 4.95
C GLU A 343 -30.67 -8.77 5.50
N LEU A 344 -30.43 -8.60 6.80
CA LEU A 344 -30.22 -7.28 7.39
C LEU A 344 -29.01 -6.57 6.77
N TYR A 345 -27.88 -7.29 6.64
CA TYR A 345 -26.65 -6.71 6.12
C TYR A 345 -26.71 -6.43 4.62
N ARG A 346 -27.57 -7.14 3.87
CA ARG A 346 -27.84 -6.84 2.45
C ARG A 346 -28.35 -5.40 2.28
N GLY A 347 -29.16 -4.92 3.21
CA GLY A 347 -29.68 -3.55 3.21
C GLY A 347 -28.63 -2.46 3.43
N PHE A 348 -27.40 -2.81 3.85
CA PHE A 348 -26.31 -1.86 4.05
C PHE A 348 -25.35 -1.74 2.85
N ILE A 349 -25.67 -2.42 1.75
CA ILE A 349 -25.00 -2.25 0.46
C ILE A 349 -25.92 -1.42 -0.44
N GLU A 350 -25.44 -0.24 -0.81
CA GLU A 350 -26.23 0.76 -1.52
C GLU A 350 -25.54 1.17 -2.82
N VAL A 351 -26.25 1.09 -3.94
CA VAL A 351 -25.79 1.69 -5.21
C VAL A 351 -26.13 3.17 -5.18
N ILE A 352 -25.13 4.02 -4.96
CA ILE A 352 -25.31 5.47 -4.84
C ILE A 352 -25.35 6.17 -6.20
N PHE A 353 -24.78 5.53 -7.23
CA PHE A 353 -24.77 6.03 -8.59
C PHE A 353 -24.67 4.85 -9.58
N GLU A 354 -25.40 4.91 -10.69
CA GLU A 354 -25.24 4.01 -11.82
C GLU A 354 -25.35 4.81 -13.12
N GLU A 355 -24.46 4.53 -14.06
CA GLU A 355 -24.48 5.12 -15.40
C GLU A 355 -24.32 4.02 -16.46
N ARG A 356 -25.00 4.23 -17.59
CA ARG A 356 -24.78 3.46 -18.81
C ARG A 356 -24.54 4.39 -19.98
N ASN A 357 -23.53 4.05 -20.78
CA ASN A 357 -23.16 4.80 -21.97
C ASN A 357 -22.93 3.83 -23.13
N HIS A 358 -23.57 4.08 -24.27
CA HIS A 358 -23.47 3.21 -25.46
C HIS A 358 -22.16 3.39 -26.23
N ILE A 359 -21.36 4.39 -25.89
CA ILE A 359 -20.04 4.66 -26.43
C ILE A 359 -19.01 4.03 -25.47
N TRP A 360 -18.64 4.77 -24.42
CA TRP A 360 -17.82 4.31 -23.30
C TRP A 360 -17.95 5.27 -22.12
N ILE A 361 -17.49 4.86 -20.94
CA ILE A 361 -17.46 5.64 -19.70
C ILE A 361 -16.03 6.10 -19.43
N ASN A 362 -15.83 7.41 -19.36
CA ASN A 362 -14.56 7.98 -18.92
C ASN A 362 -14.49 8.00 -17.40
N VAL A 363 -13.59 7.21 -16.82
CA VAL A 363 -13.36 7.22 -15.37
C VAL A 363 -12.66 8.52 -14.96
N SER A 364 -13.23 9.24 -14.00
CA SER A 364 -12.68 10.49 -13.47
C SER A 364 -12.46 10.40 -11.96
N ASN A 365 -11.57 11.25 -11.43
CA ASN A 365 -11.23 11.29 -10.00
C ASN A 365 -12.22 12.11 -9.15
N GLY A 366 -13.36 12.56 -9.71
CA GLY A 366 -14.29 13.46 -9.03
C GLY A 366 -14.86 12.93 -7.70
N ASN A 367 -14.75 11.63 -7.46
CA ASN A 367 -15.35 10.94 -6.32
C ASN A 367 -14.34 10.54 -5.22
N ASN A 368 -13.07 10.94 -5.30
CA ASN A 368 -12.06 10.60 -4.27
C ASN A 368 -12.35 11.22 -2.87
N HIS A 369 -13.40 12.05 -2.76
CA HIS A 369 -13.83 12.71 -1.53
C HIS A 369 -15.22 12.26 -1.03
N LEU A 370 -15.84 11.26 -1.66
CA LEU A 370 -16.98 10.53 -1.08
C LEU A 370 -16.48 9.58 0.01
#